data_AF-A0A1G1TFJ2-F1
#
_entry.id   AF-A0A1G1TFJ2-F1
#
_cell.length_a   1.000
_cell.length_b   1.000
_cell.length_c   1.000
_cell.angle_alpha   90.00
_cell.angle_beta   90.00
_cell.angle_gamma   90.00
#
_symmetry.space_group_name_H-M   'P 1'
#
loop_
_entity.id
_entity.type
_entity.pdbx_description
1 polymer ?
#
loop_
_entity_poly.entity_id
_entity_poly.type
_entity_poly.pdbx_seq_one_letter_code
_entity_poly.pdbx_strand_id
1 'polypeptide(L)'
;MAEFDELLTNFSPAWERHHRWHTLEGRRRQFPAYRERPNAVLAGSEVKLFFLLTYFKNNSLQQHQAASFGISQAHVSQLSTALLGA
;
A
#
# COMPACT_ATOMS: atom_id res chain seq x y z
N MET A 1 -0.13 -20.05 3.80
CA MET A 1 1.11 -19.24 3.75
C MET A 1 1.65 -19.16 2.32
N ALA A 2 1.76 -20.27 1.59
CA ALA A 2 2.24 -20.29 0.19
C ALA A 2 1.62 -19.24 -0.76
N GLU A 3 0.28 -19.09 -0.79
CA GLU A 3 -0.37 -18.17 -1.75
C GLU A 3 -0.06 -16.69 -1.49
N PHE A 4 -0.02 -16.26 -0.22
CA PHE A 4 0.29 -14.87 0.12
C PHE A 4 1.75 -14.55 -0.24
N ASP A 5 2.68 -15.46 0.05
CA ASP A 5 4.10 -15.29 -0.25
C ASP A 5 4.35 -15.26 -1.77
N GLU A 6 3.59 -16.05 -2.53
CA GLU A 6 3.63 -16.05 -4.01
C GLU A 6 3.15 -14.71 -4.58
N LEU A 7 2.06 -14.15 -4.05
CA LEU A 7 1.60 -12.81 -4.42
C LEU A 7 2.62 -11.74 -4.02
N LEU A 8 3.20 -11.85 -2.82
CA LEU A 8 4.18 -10.89 -2.30
C LEU A 8 5.45 -10.85 -3.15
N THR A 9 5.88 -12.01 -3.66
CA THR A 9 7.05 -12.17 -4.54
C THR A 9 6.96 -11.26 -5.77
N ASN A 10 5.77 -11.11 -6.35
CA ASN A 10 5.52 -10.25 -7.50
C ASN A 10 5.16 -8.82 -7.10
N PHE A 11 4.39 -8.67 -6.02
CA PHE A 11 3.90 -7.37 -5.57
C PHE A 11 5.02 -6.46 -5.06
N SER A 12 5.93 -6.95 -4.21
CA SER A 12 6.99 -6.11 -3.60
C SER A 12 7.85 -5.39 -4.64
N PRO A 13 8.47 -6.08 -5.62
CA PRO A 13 9.31 -5.41 -6.61
C PRO A 13 8.50 -4.46 -7.51
N ALA A 14 7.24 -4.78 -7.82
CA ALA A 14 6.38 -3.90 -8.62
C ALA A 14 6.06 -2.60 -7.86
N TRP A 15 5.65 -2.73 -6.60
CA TRP A 15 5.36 -1.60 -5.72
C TRP A 15 6.57 -0.69 -5.54
N GLU A 16 7.73 -1.27 -5.19
CA GLU A 16 8.96 -0.52 -4.96
C GLU A 16 9.45 0.19 -6.23
N ARG A 17 9.41 -0.48 -7.38
CA ARG A 17 9.82 0.10 -8.66
C ARG A 17 8.96 1.31 -9.05
N HIS A 18 7.64 1.22 -8.86
CA HIS A 18 6.74 2.33 -9.14
C HIS A 18 6.94 3.48 -8.14
N HIS A 19 6.87 3.19 -6.84
CA HIS A 19 6.91 4.22 -5.79
C HIS A 19 8.31 4.78 -5.51
N ARG A 20 9.36 4.19 -6.09
CA ARG A 20 10.67 4.84 -6.23
C ARG A 20 10.57 6.16 -6.96
N TRP A 21 9.71 6.25 -7.98
CA TRP A 21 9.57 7.43 -8.82
C TRP A 21 8.24 8.17 -8.63
N HIS A 22 7.25 7.56 -7.99
CA HIS A 22 5.94 8.15 -7.76
C HIS A 22 5.62 8.30 -6.26
N THR A 23 4.89 9.35 -5.90
CA THR A 23 4.28 9.50 -4.57
C THR A 23 3.01 8.67 -4.46
N LEU A 24 2.44 8.55 -3.26
CA LEU A 24 1.15 7.85 -3.06
C LEU A 24 0.00 8.59 -3.78
N GLU A 25 0.15 9.88 -4.05
CA GLU A 25 -0.79 10.68 -4.86
C GLU A 25 -0.52 10.55 -6.38
N GLY A 26 0.34 9.60 -6.81
CA GLY A 26 0.68 9.36 -8.22
C GLY A 26 1.66 10.37 -8.83
N ARG A 27 2.02 11.44 -8.10
CA ARG A 27 2.92 12.49 -8.62
C ARG A 27 4.34 11.96 -8.80
N ARG A 28 4.98 12.32 -9.91
CA ARG A 28 6.39 12.00 -10.12
C ARG A 28 7.27 12.76 -9.12
N ARG A 29 8.18 12.04 -8.47
CA ARG A 29 9.17 12.61 -7.54
C ARG A 29 10.27 13.32 -8.33
N GLN A 30 10.81 14.40 -7.76
CA GLN A 30 12.01 15.05 -8.30
C GLN A 30 13.26 14.17 -8.13
N PHE A 31 13.33 13.44 -7.01
CA PHE A 31 14.41 12.51 -6.69
C PHE A 31 13.85 11.13 -6.34
N PRO A 32 14.53 10.04 -6.73
CA PRO A 32 14.08 8.69 -6.41
C PRO A 32 14.12 8.40 -4.91
N ALA A 33 13.11 7.71 -4.42
CA ALA A 33 13.08 7.17 -3.06
C ALA A 33 13.68 5.75 -3.05
N TYR A 34 14.90 5.61 -2.54
CA TYR A 34 15.61 4.32 -2.49
C TYR A 34 15.22 3.45 -1.29
N ARG A 35 14.62 4.06 -0.27
CA ARG A 35 14.15 3.38 0.93
C ARG A 35 12.80 3.95 1.33
N GLU A 36 12.00 3.09 1.94
CA GLU A 36 10.80 3.52 2.62
C GLU A 36 11.15 4.48 3.77
N ARG A 37 10.27 5.45 4.02
CA ARG A 37 10.48 6.38 5.12
C ARG A 37 10.20 5.68 6.45
N PRO A 38 10.94 6.01 7.53
CA PRO A 38 10.72 5.40 8.85
C PRO A 38 9.30 5.61 9.40
N ASN A 39 8.63 6.68 8.97
CA ASN A 39 7.27 7.03 9.37
C ASN A 39 6.22 6.66 8.32
N ALA A 40 6.51 5.69 7.44
CA ALA A 40 5.53 5.19 6.50
C ALA A 40 4.33 4.61 7.24
N VAL A 41 3.13 5.03 6.81
CA VAL A 41 1.84 4.66 7.42
C VAL A 41 1.60 3.15 7.39
N LEU A 42 2.02 2.47 6.31
CA LEU A 42 2.05 1.01 6.19
C LEU A 42 3.47 0.57 5.82
N ALA A 43 4.32 0.37 6.82
CA ALA A 43 5.70 -0.03 6.60
C ALA A 43 5.79 -1.47 6.07
N GLY A 44 6.60 -1.68 5.03
CA GLY A 44 6.81 -2.97 4.38
C GLY A 44 5.77 -3.32 3.32
N SER A 45 6.18 -4.04 2.28
CA SER A 45 5.30 -4.46 1.18
C SER A 45 4.30 -5.54 1.63
N GLU A 46 4.66 -6.36 2.61
CA GLU A 46 3.78 -7.35 3.23
C GLU A 46 2.51 -6.71 3.81
N VAL A 47 2.69 -5.70 4.66
CA VAL A 47 1.57 -4.99 5.31
C VAL A 47 0.67 -4.28 4.28
N LYS A 48 1.27 -3.76 3.20
CA LYS A 48 0.52 -3.14 2.09
C LYS A 48 -0.28 -4.16 1.28
N LEU A 49 0.30 -5.32 0.99
CA LEU A 49 -0.40 -6.40 0.30
C LEU A 49 -1.55 -6.93 1.17
N PHE A 50 -1.30 -7.13 2.47
CA PHE A 50 -2.32 -7.55 3.41
C PHE A 50 -3.46 -6.52 3.51
N PHE A 51 -3.13 -5.23 3.55
CA PHE A 51 -4.11 -4.14 3.46
C PHE A 51 -4.95 -4.24 2.19
N LEU A 52 -4.34 -4.43 1.02
CA LEU A 52 -5.05 -4.53 -0.24
C LEU A 52 -6.01 -5.73 -0.27
N LEU A 53 -5.54 -6.90 0.15
CA LEU A 53 -6.34 -8.13 0.15
C LEU A 53 -7.50 -8.06 1.13
N THR A 54 -7.30 -7.48 2.32
CA THR A 54 -8.38 -7.27 3.30
C THR A 54 -9.40 -6.24 2.82
N TYR A 55 -8.94 -5.17 2.17
CA TYR A 55 -9.79 -4.16 1.55
C TYR A 55 -10.71 -4.80 0.49
N PHE A 56 -10.15 -5.62 -0.41
CA PHE A 56 -10.92 -6.33 -1.43
C PHE A 56 -11.87 -7.38 -0.86
N LYS A 57 -11.39 -8.23 0.05
CA LYS A 57 -12.17 -9.35 0.59
C LYS A 57 -13.43 -8.88 1.31
N ASN A 58 -13.33 -7.77 2.03
CA ASN A 58 -14.40 -7.31 2.91
C ASN A 58 -15.23 -6.18 2.29
N ASN A 59 -14.85 -5.69 1.10
CA ASN A 59 -15.38 -4.45 0.50
C ASN A 59 -15.57 -3.36 1.58
N SER A 60 -14.59 -3.27 2.47
CA SER A 60 -14.81 -2.73 3.81
C SER A 60 -15.00 -1.22 3.73
N LEU A 61 -16.01 -0.72 4.44
CA LEU A 61 -16.14 0.71 4.74
C LEU A 61 -14.77 1.24 5.20
N GLN A 62 -14.36 2.41 4.69
CA GLN A 62 -13.06 2.99 4.99
C GLN A 62 -12.80 3.09 6.50
N GLN A 63 -13.85 3.25 7.30
CA GLN A 63 -13.80 3.30 8.76
C GLN A 63 -13.34 1.99 9.40
N HIS A 64 -13.79 0.85 8.88
CA HIS A 64 -13.40 -0.47 9.36
C HIS A 64 -11.94 -0.77 9.01
N GLN A 65 -11.53 -0.44 7.79
CA GLN A 65 -10.14 -0.59 7.36
C GLN A 65 -9.21 0.34 8.16
N ALA A 66 -9.63 1.59 8.40
CA ALA A 66 -8.92 2.55 9.22
C ALA A 66 -8.68 2.02 10.64
N ALA A 67 -9.73 1.49 11.28
CA ALA A 67 -9.62 0.88 12.60
C ALA A 67 -8.71 -0.36 12.61
N SER A 68 -8.81 -1.22 11.59
CA SER A 68 -8.03 -2.47 11.49
C SER A 68 -6.53 -2.23 11.35
N PHE A 69 -6.14 -1.13 10.71
CA PHE A 69 -4.73 -0.80 10.45
C PHE A 69 -4.21 0.36 11.32
N GLY A 70 -5.04 0.95 12.19
CA GLY A 70 -4.66 2.07 13.06
C GLY A 70 -4.35 3.37 12.30
N ILE A 71 -5.02 3.60 11.16
CA ILE A 71 -4.79 4.74 10.28
C ILE A 71 -6.06 5.57 10.10
N SER A 72 -5.96 6.79 9.54
CA SER A 72 -7.14 7.61 9.26
C SER A 72 -7.91 7.11 8.02
N GLN A 73 -9.20 7.42 7.92
CA GLN A 73 -9.99 7.13 6.71
C GLN A 73 -9.40 7.80 5.46
N ALA A 74 -8.85 9.01 5.60
CA ALA A 74 -8.16 9.69 4.52
C ALA A 74 -6.95 8.88 4.01
N HIS A 75 -6.16 8.29 4.92
CA HIS A 75 -5.06 7.40 4.53
C HIS A 75 -5.57 6.12 3.87
N VAL A 76 -6.67 5.54 4.36
CA VAL A 76 -7.29 4.37 3.69
C VAL A 76 -7.62 4.71 2.25
N SER A 77 -8.31 5.83 2.01
CA SER A 77 -8.67 6.29 0.67
C SER A 77 -7.42 6.44 -0.23
N GLN A 78 -6.41 7.17 0.28
CA GLN A 78 -5.17 7.41 -0.45
C GLN A 78 -4.41 6.13 -0.79
N LEU A 79 -4.27 5.22 0.18
CA LEU A 79 -3.56 3.95 0.01
C LEU A 79 -4.32 3.04 -0.95
N SER A 80 -5.63 2.95 -0.85
CA SER A 80 -6.45 2.17 -1.78
C SER A 80 -6.30 2.70 -3.21
N THR A 81 -6.37 4.01 -3.44
CA THR A 81 -6.11 4.59 -4.78
C THR A 81 -4.70 4.23 -5.29
N ALA A 82 -3.67 4.43 -4.47
CA ALA A 82 -2.28 4.14 -4.85
C ALA A 82 -2.04 2.64 -5.16
N LEU A 83 -2.67 1.74 -4.41
CA LEU A 83 -2.54 0.29 -4.56
C LEU A 83 -3.35 -0.25 -5.74
N LEU A 84 -4.49 0.36 -6.07
CA LEU A 84 -5.35 -0.04 -7.17
C LEU A 84 -4.93 0.55 -8.52
N GLY A 85 -4.03 1.55 -8.51
CA GLY A 85 -3.53 2.18 -9.74
C GLY A 85 -4.59 2.98 -10.49
N ALA A 86 -5.61 3.49 -9.78
CA ALA A 86 -6.71 4.29 -10.33
C ALA A 86 -6.46 5.79 -10.21
#